data_AF-A0A2N6EV90-F1
#
_entry.id   AF-A0A2N6EV90-F1
#
_cell.length_a   1.000
_cell.length_b   1.000
_cell.length_c   1.000
_cell.angle_alpha   90.00
_cell.angle_beta   90.00
_cell.angle_gamma   90.00
#
_symmetry.space_group_name_H-M   'P 1'
#
loop_
_entity.id
_entity.type
_entity.pdbx_description
1 polymer ?
#
loop_
_entity_poly.entity_id
_entity_poly.type
_entity_poly.pdbx_seq_one_letter_code
_entity_poly.pdbx_strand_id
1 'polypeptide(L)'
;MIINTQSLVLLLLCLTGLVVACSSPQPNTQLQDKHPSQGDLGVKPLMCSDCHDAQDQAFSWEQFNHTAFFPTQHRLQANQHQQLCSMCHQRNFCSDCHATRVELKPSLKNQSETFRQMPHRGDYLSRHRIDARIDPTSCFRCHGNPQTAKNCVKCHG
;
A
#
# COMPACT_ATOMS: atom_id res chain seq x y z
N MET A 1 -43.17 -10.79 -30.47
CA MET A 1 -42.93 -9.51 -29.77
C MET A 1 -41.94 -8.72 -30.62
N ILE A 2 -42.43 -7.79 -31.45
CA ILE A 2 -41.59 -7.02 -32.38
C ILE A 2 -41.01 -5.85 -31.57
N ILE A 3 -39.71 -5.88 -31.29
CA ILE A 3 -39.04 -4.77 -30.61
C ILE A 3 -38.97 -3.61 -31.62
N ASN A 4 -39.62 -2.50 -31.28
CA ASN A 4 -39.61 -1.28 -32.09
C ASN A 4 -38.19 -0.71 -32.15
N THR A 5 -37.71 -0.38 -33.36
CA THR A 5 -36.38 0.19 -33.58
C THR A 5 -36.16 1.48 -32.81
N GLN A 6 -37.22 2.28 -32.58
CA GLN A 6 -37.15 3.48 -31.74
C GLN A 6 -36.87 3.16 -30.27
N SER A 7 -37.45 2.07 -29.74
CA SER A 7 -37.21 1.63 -28.36
C SER A 7 -35.79 1.11 -28.15
N LEU A 8 -35.18 0.49 -29.17
CA LEU A 8 -33.79 0.04 -29.14
C LEU A 8 -32.81 1.23 -29.13
N VAL A 9 -33.07 2.25 -29.93
CA VAL A 9 -32.24 3.48 -30.01
C VAL A 9 -32.30 4.25 -28.68
N LEU A 10 -33.48 4.39 -28.08
CA LEU A 10 -33.63 5.03 -26.77
C LEU A 10 -32.90 4.26 -25.67
N LEU A 11 -32.94 2.93 -25.68
CA LEU A 11 -32.22 2.10 -24.71
C LEU A 11 -30.69 2.27 -24.85
N LEU A 12 -30.18 2.29 -26.08
CA LEU A 12 -28.76 2.52 -26.36
C LEU A 12 -28.30 3.92 -25.95
N LEU A 13 -29.12 4.95 -26.15
CA LEU A 13 -28.84 6.32 -25.69
C LEU A 13 -28.84 6.42 -24.16
N CYS A 14 -29.76 5.75 -23.47
CA CYS A 14 -29.75 5.68 -22.01
C CYS A 14 -28.52 4.93 -21.47
N LEU A 15 -28.16 3.80 -22.08
CA LEU A 15 -26.98 3.01 -21.71
C LEU A 15 -25.69 3.81 -21.91
N THR A 16 -25.55 4.51 -23.03
CA THR A 16 -24.38 5.36 -23.28
C THR A 16 -24.33 6.57 -22.34
N GLY A 17 -25.47 7.20 -22.03
CA GLY A 17 -25.55 8.27 -21.03
C GLY A 17 -25.14 7.84 -19.61
N LEU A 18 -25.57 6.64 -19.18
CA LEU A 18 -25.18 6.05 -17.89
C LEU A 18 -23.68 5.77 -17.80
N VAL A 19 -23.06 5.28 -18.89
CA VAL A 19 -21.61 5.03 -18.93
C VAL A 19 -20.80 6.32 -18.87
N VAL A 20 -21.27 7.39 -19.54
CA VAL A 20 -20.60 8.71 -19.53
C VAL A 20 -20.68 9.39 -18.15
N ALA A 21 -21.79 9.25 -17.43
CA ALA A 21 -21.91 9.76 -16.07
C ALA A 21 -20.88 9.12 -15.12
N CYS A 22 -20.67 7.79 -15.24
CA CYS A 22 -19.72 7.06 -14.42
C CYS A 22 -18.24 7.28 -14.80
N SER A 23 -17.95 7.80 -15.99
CA SER A 23 -16.58 8.10 -16.42
C SER A 23 -16.18 9.57 -16.21
N SER A 24 -17.12 10.43 -15.82
CA SER A 24 -16.81 11.82 -15.51
C SER A 24 -15.84 11.91 -14.31
N PRO A 25 -14.63 12.47 -14.48
CA PRO A 25 -13.69 12.61 -13.38
C PRO A 25 -14.26 13.58 -12.35
N GLN A 26 -14.36 13.14 -11.10
CA GLN A 26 -14.77 14.01 -10.00
C GLN A 26 -13.75 15.15 -9.84
N PRO A 27 -14.18 16.42 -9.72
CA PRO A 27 -13.28 17.57 -9.73
C PRO A 27 -12.31 17.66 -8.54
N ASN A 28 -12.42 16.77 -7.55
CA ASN A 28 -11.78 16.93 -6.24
C ASN A 28 -10.83 15.78 -5.86
N THR A 29 -10.54 14.84 -6.76
CA THR A 29 -9.70 13.64 -6.44
C THR A 29 -8.29 13.70 -7.01
N GLN A 30 -7.91 14.75 -7.75
CA GLN A 30 -6.53 14.90 -8.20
C GLN A 30 -5.66 15.55 -7.13
N LEU A 31 -4.93 14.69 -6.42
CA LEU A 31 -3.77 15.09 -5.63
C LEU A 31 -2.79 15.84 -6.54
N GLN A 32 -2.27 16.97 -6.05
CA GLN A 32 -1.35 17.81 -6.80
C GLN A 32 0.00 17.12 -6.97
N ASP A 33 0.60 17.22 -8.15
CA ASP A 33 1.92 16.62 -8.44
C ASP A 33 3.08 17.32 -7.73
N LYS A 34 2.82 18.48 -7.12
CA LYS A 34 3.83 19.34 -6.50
C LYS A 34 3.45 19.68 -5.08
N HIS A 35 4.43 19.58 -4.19
CA HIS A 35 4.35 20.03 -2.80
C HIS A 35 5.48 21.03 -2.55
N PRO A 36 5.27 22.08 -1.73
CA PRO A 36 6.34 22.99 -1.34
C PRO A 36 7.54 22.22 -0.77
N SER A 37 8.75 22.68 -1.08
CA SER A 37 9.95 22.04 -0.55
C SER A 37 10.09 22.31 0.95
N GLN A 38 10.89 21.49 1.65
CA GLN A 38 11.23 21.75 3.05
C GLN A 38 11.83 23.17 3.25
N GLY A 39 12.55 23.69 2.25
CA GLY A 39 13.11 25.04 2.29
C GLY A 39 12.03 26.13 2.25
N ASP A 40 10.99 25.92 1.44
CA ASP A 40 9.88 26.88 1.29
C ASP A 40 8.99 26.93 2.54
N LEU A 41 8.82 25.79 3.21
CA LEU A 41 7.98 25.67 4.40
C LEU A 41 8.64 26.18 5.68
N GLY A 42 9.98 26.22 5.73
CA GLY A 42 10.73 26.52 6.95
C GLY A 42 10.58 25.47 8.06
N VAL A 43 9.85 24.38 7.79
CA VAL A 43 9.60 23.26 8.70
C VAL A 43 9.79 21.93 7.96
N LYS A 44 10.08 20.88 8.72
CA LYS A 44 10.17 19.50 8.23
C LYS A 44 9.02 18.68 8.82
N PRO A 45 7.81 18.73 8.22
CA PRO A 45 6.68 17.97 8.74
C PRO A 45 7.00 16.47 8.68
N LEU A 46 6.61 15.75 9.72
CA LEU A 46 6.81 14.30 9.78
C LEU A 46 5.58 13.57 9.24
N MET A 47 4.41 14.21 9.31
CA MET A 47 3.13 13.69 8.82
C MET A 47 2.41 14.74 7.99
N CYS A 48 1.67 14.29 6.97
CA CYS A 48 0.81 15.18 6.18
C CYS A 48 -0.23 15.88 7.06
N SER A 49 -0.72 15.18 8.09
CA SER A 49 -1.70 15.71 9.06
C SER A 49 -1.15 16.81 9.96
N ASP A 50 0.16 17.07 9.95
CA ASP A 50 0.74 18.19 10.70
C ASP A 50 0.30 19.55 10.14
N CYS A 51 -0.07 19.59 8.85
CA CYS A 51 -0.54 20.79 8.16
C CYS A 51 -1.90 20.60 7.45
N HIS A 52 -2.24 19.38 7.05
CA HIS A 52 -3.50 19.08 6.38
C HIS A 52 -4.51 18.44 7.36
N ASP A 53 -5.39 19.26 7.92
CA ASP A 53 -6.42 18.82 8.86
C ASP A 53 -7.69 18.28 8.17
N ALA A 54 -8.59 17.68 8.95
CA ALA A 54 -9.81 17.05 8.47
C ALA A 54 -10.86 18.03 7.90
N GLN A 55 -10.61 19.35 7.91
CA GLN A 55 -11.53 20.34 7.32
C GLN A 55 -11.49 20.31 5.79
N ASP A 56 -10.45 19.71 5.20
CA ASP A 56 -10.38 19.42 3.77
C ASP A 56 -11.19 18.15 3.45
N GLN A 57 -12.51 18.30 3.41
CA GLN A 57 -13.51 17.22 3.33
C GLN A 57 -13.34 16.26 2.13
N ALA A 58 -12.50 16.59 1.16
CA ALA A 58 -12.25 15.76 -0.02
C ALA A 58 -11.25 14.62 0.22
N PHE A 59 -10.33 14.75 1.20
CA PHE A 59 -9.24 13.79 1.37
C PHE A 59 -8.77 13.66 2.83
N SER A 60 -8.81 12.44 3.36
CA SER A 60 -8.31 12.16 4.71
C SER A 60 -6.78 11.98 4.67
N TRP A 61 -6.01 12.93 5.19
CA TRP A 61 -4.55 12.85 5.24
C TRP A 61 -4.03 11.93 6.37
N GLU A 62 -4.83 11.71 7.40
CA GLU A 62 -4.52 10.83 8.53
C GLU A 62 -4.27 9.38 8.12
N GLN A 63 -4.82 8.95 6.96
CA GLN A 63 -4.61 7.62 6.43
C GLN A 63 -3.15 7.33 6.05
N PHE A 64 -2.29 8.35 5.95
CA PHE A 64 -0.86 8.26 5.67
C PHE A 64 0.01 8.32 6.94
N ASN A 65 -0.61 8.46 8.11
CA ASN A 65 0.14 8.51 9.37
C ASN A 65 0.79 7.15 9.61
N HIS A 66 2.10 7.17 9.87
CA HIS A 66 2.92 5.98 10.10
C HIS A 66 2.68 5.41 11.51
N THR A 67 1.45 4.97 11.77
CA THR A 67 1.11 4.24 12.99
C THR A 67 1.90 2.94 13.08
N ALA A 68 1.89 2.32 14.25
CA ALA A 68 2.51 1.02 14.45
C ALA A 68 1.97 -0.08 13.52
N PHE A 69 0.82 0.09 12.86
CA PHE A 69 0.23 -0.90 11.94
C PHE A 69 0.36 -0.51 10.47
N PHE A 70 0.87 0.68 10.18
CA PHE A 70 1.01 1.17 8.81
C PHE A 70 1.78 0.19 7.89
N PRO A 71 2.89 -0.46 8.32
CA PRO A 71 3.61 -1.42 7.47
C PRO A 71 2.76 -2.58 6.97
N THR A 72 1.71 -2.99 7.69
CA THR A 72 0.83 -4.09 7.29
C THR A 72 -0.50 -3.64 6.67
N GLN A 73 -0.82 -2.34 6.75
CA GLN A 73 -2.12 -1.78 6.32
C GLN A 73 -2.01 -0.79 5.15
N HIS A 74 -0.81 -0.32 4.80
CA HIS A 74 -0.59 0.70 3.76
C HIS A 74 -0.96 0.27 2.33
N ARG A 75 -1.42 -0.97 2.11
CA ARG A 75 -1.73 -1.51 0.78
C ARG A 75 -2.72 -0.62 0.03
N LEU A 76 -3.75 -0.11 0.70
CA LEU A 76 -4.78 0.70 0.03
C LEU A 76 -4.17 2.02 -0.46
N GLN A 77 -3.49 2.71 0.44
CA GLN A 77 -2.79 3.98 0.20
C GLN A 77 -1.73 3.84 -0.89
N ALA A 78 -0.91 2.79 -0.84
CA ALA A 78 0.13 2.57 -1.84
C ALA A 78 -0.42 2.20 -3.22
N ASN A 79 -1.57 1.51 -3.31
CA ASN A 79 -2.20 1.21 -4.61
C ASN A 79 -2.85 2.43 -5.23
N GLN A 80 -3.44 3.32 -4.41
CA GLN A 80 -4.18 4.48 -4.90
C GLN A 80 -3.28 5.71 -5.10
N HIS A 81 -2.26 5.88 -4.25
CA HIS A 81 -1.53 7.12 -4.07
C HIS A 81 -0.01 6.92 -3.87
N GLN A 82 0.61 5.98 -4.60
CA GLN A 82 2.04 5.68 -4.52
C GLN A 82 2.95 6.92 -4.63
N GLN A 83 2.54 7.91 -5.42
CA GLN A 83 3.26 9.17 -5.62
C GLN A 83 3.48 9.95 -4.32
N LEU A 84 2.54 9.88 -3.37
CA LEU A 84 2.69 10.55 -2.06
C LEU A 84 3.82 9.93 -1.24
N CYS A 85 3.99 8.61 -1.30
CA CYS A 85 5.10 7.93 -0.64
C CYS A 85 6.45 8.38 -1.20
N SER A 86 6.49 8.69 -2.50
CA SER A 86 7.72 9.11 -3.21
C SER A 86 8.18 10.53 -2.85
N MET A 87 7.37 11.30 -2.12
CA MET A 87 7.77 12.61 -1.60
C MET A 87 8.86 12.49 -0.52
N CYS A 88 8.83 11.41 0.26
CA CYS A 88 9.79 11.16 1.35
C CYS A 88 10.65 9.91 1.10
N HIS A 89 10.09 8.86 0.49
CA HIS A 89 10.76 7.58 0.30
C HIS A 89 11.27 7.40 -1.13
N GLN A 90 12.46 6.83 -1.25
CA GLN A 90 12.97 6.37 -2.54
C GLN A 90 12.29 5.06 -2.98
N ARG A 91 12.20 4.79 -4.29
CA ARG A 91 11.58 3.57 -4.83
C ARG A 91 12.19 2.26 -4.30
N ASN A 92 13.47 2.27 -3.94
CA ASN A 92 14.15 1.11 -3.35
C ASN A 92 13.60 0.73 -1.96
N PHE A 93 13.03 1.68 -1.21
CA PHE A 93 12.38 1.43 0.09
C PHE A 93 11.23 0.42 -0.05
N CYS A 94 10.39 0.58 -1.08
CA CYS A 94 9.30 -0.37 -1.36
C CYS A 94 9.84 -1.79 -1.59
N SER A 95 11.05 -1.90 -2.17
CA SER A 95 11.68 -3.18 -2.50
C SER A 95 12.25 -3.90 -1.27
N ASP A 96 12.39 -3.23 -0.12
CA ASP A 96 12.81 -3.87 1.13
C ASP A 96 11.76 -4.83 1.70
N CYS A 97 10.51 -4.73 1.24
CA CYS A 97 9.42 -5.66 1.57
C CYS A 97 8.80 -6.32 0.32
N HIS A 98 8.71 -5.62 -0.81
CA HIS A 98 8.07 -6.11 -2.04
C HIS A 98 9.02 -6.81 -3.02
N ALA A 99 10.24 -7.15 -2.61
CA ALA A 99 11.13 -7.96 -3.43
C ALA A 99 10.62 -9.40 -3.54
N THR A 100 10.19 -9.79 -4.74
CA THR A 100 9.64 -11.13 -5.02
C THR A 100 10.67 -12.13 -5.55
N ARG A 101 11.90 -11.69 -5.84
CA ARG A 101 12.92 -12.52 -6.51
C ARG A 101 14.31 -12.45 -5.90
N VAL A 102 14.50 -11.62 -4.87
CA VAL A 102 15.75 -11.54 -4.13
C VAL A 102 15.47 -11.88 -2.69
N GLU A 103 16.43 -12.54 -2.05
CA GLU A 103 16.36 -12.79 -0.63
C GLU A 103 16.31 -11.43 0.10
N LEU A 104 15.22 -11.22 0.84
CA LEU A 104 15.11 -10.09 1.73
C LEU A 104 16.06 -10.31 2.91
N LYS A 105 17.18 -9.56 2.89
CA LYS A 105 18.13 -9.43 3.98
C LYS A 105 18.04 -8.08 4.70
N PRO A 106 16.87 -7.63 5.21
CA PRO A 106 16.79 -6.49 6.12
C PRO A 106 17.79 -6.61 7.28
N SER A 107 18.08 -7.83 7.73
CA SER A 107 19.15 -8.11 8.67
C SER A 107 20.53 -7.56 8.27
N LEU A 108 20.85 -7.40 6.99
CA LEU A 108 22.11 -6.79 6.54
C LEU A 108 22.00 -5.28 6.38
N LYS A 109 20.84 -4.79 5.93
CA LYS A 109 20.60 -3.37 5.67
C LYS A 109 20.34 -2.56 6.95
N ASN A 110 19.60 -3.15 7.88
CA ASN A 110 19.01 -2.50 9.05
C ASN A 110 19.33 -3.30 10.32
N GLN A 111 20.63 -3.59 10.54
CA GLN A 111 21.13 -4.46 11.61
C GLN A 111 20.75 -4.00 13.02
N SER A 112 20.74 -2.68 13.24
CA SER A 112 20.47 -2.07 14.55
C SER A 112 18.99 -1.75 14.78
N GLU A 113 18.13 -1.95 13.79
CA GLU A 113 16.73 -1.55 13.86
C GLU A 113 15.89 -2.58 14.64
N THR A 114 15.06 -2.09 15.55
CA THR A 114 14.24 -2.93 16.44
C THR A 114 12.81 -3.10 15.93
N PHE A 115 12.56 -2.92 14.62
CA PHE A 115 11.21 -2.99 14.05
C PHE A 115 10.54 -4.32 14.37
N ARG A 116 9.66 -4.30 15.39
CA ARG A 116 9.05 -5.49 16.00
C ARG A 116 8.27 -6.33 14.99
N GLN A 117 7.74 -5.68 13.95
CA GLN A 117 6.88 -6.29 12.95
C GLN A 117 7.64 -6.79 11.71
N MET A 118 8.97 -6.64 11.64
CA MET A 118 9.72 -7.06 10.46
C MET A 118 10.09 -8.55 10.51
N PRO A 119 9.53 -9.39 9.61
CA PRO A 119 9.73 -10.84 9.65
C PRO A 119 11.11 -11.30 9.15
N HIS A 120 11.99 -10.39 8.74
CA HIS A 120 13.30 -10.71 8.16
C HIS A 120 14.46 -9.94 8.84
N ARG A 121 14.33 -9.64 10.14
CA ARG A 121 15.39 -9.05 10.97
C ARG A 121 16.48 -10.07 11.35
N GLY A 122 17.64 -9.58 11.80
CA GLY A 122 18.85 -10.41 11.98
C GLY A 122 18.75 -11.57 12.97
N ASP A 123 17.88 -11.47 13.97
CA ASP A 123 17.66 -12.49 15.00
C ASP A 123 16.37 -13.30 14.76
N TYR A 124 15.78 -13.24 13.56
CA TYR A 124 14.43 -13.73 13.31
C TYR A 124 14.22 -15.21 13.69
N LEU A 125 15.24 -16.07 13.56
CA LEU A 125 15.11 -17.48 13.96
C LEU A 125 14.71 -17.66 15.43
N SER A 126 15.16 -16.77 16.32
CA SER A 126 14.77 -16.79 17.74
C SER A 126 13.31 -16.40 17.96
N ARG A 127 12.73 -15.61 17.05
CA ARG A 127 11.34 -15.13 17.07
C ARG A 127 10.38 -15.96 16.26
N HIS A 128 10.87 -16.72 15.27
CA HIS A 128 10.09 -17.56 14.37
C HIS A 128 9.01 -18.35 15.10
N ARG A 129 9.35 -18.99 16.24
CA ARG A 129 8.41 -19.79 17.03
C ARG A 129 7.23 -18.99 17.61
N ILE A 130 7.42 -17.70 17.87
CA ILE A 130 6.41 -16.79 18.40
C ILE A 130 5.54 -16.30 17.24
N ASP A 131 6.18 -15.73 16.22
CA ASP A 131 5.47 -15.09 15.10
C ASP A 131 4.69 -16.14 14.27
N ALA A 132 5.27 -17.33 14.03
CA ALA A 132 4.59 -18.44 13.35
C ALA A 132 3.48 -19.08 14.20
N ARG A 133 3.44 -18.85 15.52
CA ARG A 133 2.31 -19.28 16.37
C ARG A 133 1.18 -18.26 16.33
N ILE A 134 1.50 -16.98 16.22
CA ILE A 134 0.52 -15.89 16.15
C ILE A 134 -0.17 -15.89 14.79
N ASP A 135 0.61 -15.85 13.70
CA ASP A 135 0.09 -15.84 12.33
C ASP A 135 1.11 -16.43 11.35
N PRO A 136 1.11 -17.75 11.13
CA PRO A 136 1.99 -18.36 10.13
C PRO A 136 1.59 -17.99 8.69
N THR A 137 0.35 -17.57 8.46
CA THR A 137 -0.17 -17.27 7.12
C THR A 137 0.43 -16.00 6.53
N SER A 138 0.87 -15.07 7.38
CA SER A 138 1.62 -13.87 7.00
C SER A 138 2.85 -14.20 6.13
N CYS A 139 3.52 -15.33 6.39
CA CYS A 139 4.73 -15.76 5.68
C CYS A 139 4.42 -16.32 4.28
N PHE A 140 3.26 -16.96 4.10
CA PHE A 140 2.92 -17.73 2.90
C PHE A 140 2.71 -16.85 1.67
N ARG A 141 2.37 -15.56 1.88
CA ARG A 141 2.23 -14.58 0.79
C ARG A 141 3.52 -14.41 -0.02
N CYS A 142 4.68 -14.53 0.65
CA CYS A 142 5.99 -14.35 0.01
C CYS A 142 6.71 -15.69 -0.17
N HIS A 143 6.63 -16.59 0.81
CA HIS A 143 7.36 -17.86 0.81
C HIS A 143 6.58 -19.02 0.17
N GLY A 144 5.27 -18.86 -0.06
CA GLY A 144 4.43 -19.89 -0.65
C GLY A 144 3.99 -20.97 0.34
N ASN A 145 3.73 -22.16 -0.18
CA ASN A 145 3.19 -23.27 0.61
C ASN A 145 4.23 -23.80 1.61
N PRO A 146 3.93 -23.83 2.92
CA PRO A 146 4.89 -24.28 3.94
C PRO A 146 5.35 -25.74 3.78
N GLN A 147 4.57 -26.60 3.12
CA GLN A 147 4.94 -28.01 2.88
C GLN A 147 5.96 -28.20 1.75
N THR A 148 6.14 -27.19 0.89
CA THR A 148 7.03 -27.31 -0.29
C THR A 148 8.04 -26.18 -0.39
N ALA A 149 7.87 -25.10 0.37
CA ALA A 149 8.77 -23.95 0.36
C ALA A 149 10.15 -24.30 0.94
N LYS A 150 11.20 -24.04 0.16
CA LYS A 150 12.61 -24.39 0.49
C LYS A 150 13.10 -23.87 1.84
N ASN A 151 12.53 -22.78 2.35
CA ASN A 151 12.86 -22.19 3.64
C ASN A 151 12.11 -22.85 4.81
N CYS A 152 10.96 -23.47 4.57
CA CYS A 152 10.15 -24.16 5.58
C CYS A 152 10.56 -25.63 5.72
N VAL A 153 10.65 -26.36 4.59
CA VAL A 153 10.91 -27.81 4.55
C VAL A 153 12.23 -28.21 5.21
N LYS A 154 13.22 -27.32 5.18
CA LYS A 154 14.53 -27.53 5.86
C LYS A 154 14.40 -27.83 7.35
N CYS A 155 13.34 -27.35 8.01
CA CYS A 155 13.11 -27.55 9.44
C CYS A 155 11.78 -28.23 9.76
N HIS A 156 10.81 -28.24 8.83
CA HIS A 156 9.44 -28.72 9.07
C HIS A 156 9.04 -29.96 8.27
N GLY A 157 9.90 -30.47 7.36
CA GLY A 157 9.62 -31.66 6.55
C GLY A 157 8.99 -31.32 5.21
#